data_AF-A0A1H9P5V0-F1
#
_entry.id   AF-A0A1H9P5V0-F1
#
_cell.length_a   1.000
_cell.length_b   1.000
_cell.length_c   1.000
_cell.angle_alpha   90.00
_cell.angle_beta   90.00
_cell.angle_gamma   90.00
#
_symmetry.space_group_name_H-M   'P 1'
#
loop_
_entity.id
_entity.type
_entity.pdbx_description
1 polymer ?
#
loop_
_entity_poly.entity_id
_entity_poly.type
_entity_poly.pdbx_seq_one_letter_code
_entity_poly.pdbx_strand_id
1 'polypeptide(L)'
;MKQAGYGLTLYIILILPPVSELLESMMVFHMHTQMPLFVFSGFLIAPFLQRKFPNFFNKWNRTGIPGLLLVVLIWTYWQLPRAMDDALLLTMVELFKFISLPFLVGVPLHDSWKKVNAKVQYSFLIYIFLSLIITGFLYIWLDEQICNNYLVIEQQTLGWSSLAMGFCLLLYLSMKLFGKENTM
;
A
#
# COMPACT_ATOMS: atom_id res chain seq x y z
N MET A 1 -9.39 12.52 -17.07
CA MET A 1 -8.40 12.18 -18.11
C MET A 1 -7.00 12.56 -17.65
N LYS A 2 -6.69 13.83 -17.36
CA LYS A 2 -5.36 14.27 -16.89
C LYS A 2 -4.81 13.47 -15.69
N GLN A 3 -5.64 13.26 -14.65
CA GLN A 3 -5.26 12.46 -13.46
C GLN A 3 -4.81 11.03 -13.81
N ALA A 4 -5.55 10.34 -14.69
CA ALA A 4 -5.19 9.00 -15.14
C ALA A 4 -3.91 9.00 -15.98
N GLY A 5 -3.65 10.07 -16.74
CA GLY A 5 -2.38 10.28 -17.43
C GLY A 5 -1.19 10.37 -16.47
N TYR A 6 -1.33 11.11 -15.36
CA TYR A 6 -0.30 11.16 -14.31
C TYR A 6 -0.10 9.81 -13.64
N GLY A 7 -1.18 9.09 -13.31
CA GLY A 7 -1.09 7.74 -12.75
C GLY A 7 -0.39 6.76 -13.70
N LEU A 8 -0.71 6.79 -14.99
CA LEU A 8 -0.05 5.95 -15.99
C LEU A 8 1.43 6.32 -16.17
N THR A 9 1.75 7.61 -16.19
CA THR A 9 3.14 8.09 -16.31
C THR A 9 3.97 7.63 -15.11
N LEU A 10 3.43 7.80 -13.89
CA LEU A 10 4.07 7.31 -12.67
C LEU A 10 4.28 5.79 -12.71
N TYR A 11 3.26 5.03 -13.10
CA TYR A 11 3.34 3.58 -13.24
C TYR A 11 4.47 3.16 -14.19
N ILE A 12 4.55 3.76 -15.38
CA ILE A 12 5.61 3.46 -16.36
C ILE A 12 6.98 3.80 -15.79
N ILE A 13 7.14 4.96 -15.15
CA ILE A 13 8.42 5.37 -14.54
C ILE A 13 8.88 4.36 -13.48
N LEU A 14 7.98 3.88 -12.63
CA LEU A 14 8.32 2.96 -11.54
C LEU A 14 8.75 1.56 -12.02
N ILE A 15 8.35 1.14 -13.23
CA ILE A 15 8.72 -0.17 -13.81
C ILE A 15 10.04 -0.09 -14.58
N LEU A 16 10.49 1.11 -14.97
CA LEU A 16 11.74 1.23 -15.71
C LEU A 16 12.88 0.62 -14.88
N PRO A 17 13.68 -0.31 -15.44
CA PRO A 17 14.75 -0.99 -14.72
C PRO A 17 15.63 -0.07 -13.86
N PRO A 18 16.16 1.08 -14.36
CA PRO A 18 17.01 1.93 -13.52
C PRO A 18 16.29 2.54 -12.31
N VAL A 19 14.97 2.74 -12.39
CA VAL A 19 14.17 3.27 -11.27
C VAL A 19 13.80 2.15 -10.31
N SER A 20 13.42 0.99 -10.84
CA SER A 20 13.07 -0.18 -10.04
C SER A 20 14.27 -0.67 -9.23
N GLU A 21 15.43 -0.87 -9.89
CA GLU A 21 16.68 -1.29 -9.24
C GLU A 21 17.12 -0.31 -8.15
N LEU A 22 17.00 1.00 -8.40
CA LEU A 22 17.34 2.03 -7.40
C LEU A 22 16.42 1.99 -6.19
N LEU A 23 15.10 1.87 -6.40
CA LEU A 23 14.15 1.84 -5.30
C LEU A 23 14.20 0.52 -4.54
N GLU A 24 14.60 -0.56 -5.19
CA GLU A 24 14.73 -1.90 -4.61
C GLU A 24 16.07 -2.12 -3.90
N SER A 25 17.07 -1.27 -4.15
CA SER A 25 18.40 -1.38 -3.54
C SER A 25 18.42 -1.17 -2.03
N MET A 26 17.40 -0.52 -1.47
CA MET A 26 17.24 -0.31 -0.03
C MET A 26 15.85 -0.73 0.41
N MET A 27 15.76 -1.52 1.48
CA MET A 27 14.47 -2.08 1.93
C MET A 27 13.40 -1.01 2.19
N VAL A 28 13.80 0.12 2.79
CA VAL A 28 12.91 1.25 3.09
C VAL A 28 12.36 1.89 1.82
N PHE A 29 13.18 2.07 0.77
CA PHE A 29 12.68 2.63 -0.48
C PHE A 29 11.76 1.64 -1.19
N HIS A 30 12.05 0.35 -1.13
CA HIS A 30 11.20 -0.67 -1.73
C HIS A 30 9.80 -0.65 -1.08
N MET A 31 9.73 -0.80 0.24
CA MET A 31 8.45 -0.96 0.95
C MET A 31 7.73 0.35 1.27
N HIS A 32 8.44 1.43 1.63
CA HIS A 32 7.82 2.70 2.04
C HIS A 32 7.79 3.76 0.95
N THR A 33 8.38 3.50 -0.22
CA THR A 33 8.34 4.44 -1.36
C THR A 33 7.78 3.77 -2.62
N GLN A 34 8.45 2.77 -3.19
CA GLN A 34 8.06 2.16 -4.47
C GLN A 34 6.67 1.52 -4.39
N MET A 35 6.44 0.65 -3.39
CA MET A 35 5.16 -0.05 -3.26
C MET A 35 3.98 0.91 -3.03
N PRO A 36 4.06 1.90 -2.10
CA PRO A 36 3.03 2.93 -1.96
C PRO A 36 2.82 3.77 -3.23
N LEU A 37 3.88 4.10 -3.97
CA LEU A 37 3.75 4.83 -5.23
C LEU A 37 3.04 4.01 -6.31
N PHE A 38 3.24 2.69 -6.36
CA PHE A 38 2.43 1.81 -7.21
C PHE A 38 0.96 1.85 -6.82
N VAL A 39 0.64 1.74 -5.52
CA VAL A 39 -0.75 1.90 -5.02
C VAL A 39 -1.32 3.26 -5.43
N PHE A 40 -0.55 4.34 -5.25
CA PHE A 40 -0.96 5.68 -5.61
C PHE A 40 -1.19 5.84 -7.12
N SER A 41 -0.35 5.25 -7.96
CA SER A 41 -0.53 5.23 -9.42
C SER A 41 -1.88 4.63 -9.82
N GLY A 42 -2.23 3.47 -9.22
CA GLY A 42 -3.52 2.82 -9.42
C GLY A 42 -4.69 3.66 -8.92
N PHE A 43 -4.53 4.29 -7.76
CA PHE A 43 -5.53 5.21 -7.20
C PHE A 43 -5.82 6.38 -8.16
N LEU A 44 -4.81 6.93 -8.84
CA LEU A 44 -4.95 7.99 -9.84
C LEU A 44 -5.58 7.50 -11.16
N ILE A 45 -5.34 6.24 -11.55
CA ILE A 45 -5.92 5.62 -12.76
C ILE A 45 -7.39 5.24 -12.55
N ALA A 46 -7.80 4.91 -11.32
CA ALA A 46 -9.13 4.38 -11.00
C ALA A 46 -10.33 5.15 -11.59
N PRO A 47 -10.39 6.50 -11.58
CA PRO A 47 -11.52 7.24 -12.17
C PRO A 47 -11.71 6.98 -13.67
N PHE A 48 -10.63 6.72 -14.41
CA PHE A 48 -10.72 6.38 -15.82
C PHE A 48 -11.32 4.98 -16.02
N LEU A 49 -10.88 3.99 -15.24
CA LEU A 49 -11.40 2.63 -15.30
C LEU A 49 -12.88 2.56 -14.88
N GLN A 50 -13.27 3.31 -13.85
CA GLN A 50 -14.67 3.40 -13.41
C GLN A 50 -15.59 3.95 -14.50
N ARG A 51 -15.14 4.96 -15.27
CA ARG A 51 -15.91 5.51 -16.40
C ARG A 51 -15.97 4.55 -17.58
N LYS A 52 -14.90 3.81 -17.84
CA LYS A 52 -14.81 2.87 -18.96
C LYS A 52 -15.60 1.58 -18.69
N PHE A 53 -15.64 1.12 -17.44
CA PHE A 53 -16.24 -0.15 -17.02
C PHE A 53 -17.21 0.01 -15.83
N PRO A 54 -18.22 0.91 -15.88
CA PRO A 54 -19.06 1.22 -14.72
C PRO A 54 -19.84 -0.01 -14.21
N ASN A 55 -20.32 -0.85 -15.12
CA ASN A 55 -21.08 -2.05 -14.78
C ASN A 55 -20.26 -3.06 -13.98
N PHE A 56 -18.95 -3.17 -14.25
CA PHE A 56 -18.05 -4.05 -13.50
C PHE A 56 -17.94 -3.62 -12.04
N PHE A 57 -17.63 -2.34 -11.80
CA PHE A 57 -17.49 -1.80 -10.44
C PHE A 57 -18.80 -1.79 -9.66
N ASN A 58 -19.93 -1.58 -10.33
CA ASN A 58 -21.26 -1.64 -9.70
C ASN A 58 -21.66 -3.08 -9.33
N LYS A 59 -21.30 -4.07 -10.16
CA LYS A 59 -21.64 -5.48 -9.91
C LYS A 59 -20.74 -6.11 -8.83
N TRP A 60 -19.43 -5.93 -8.95
CA TRP A 60 -18.45 -6.56 -8.06
C TRP A 60 -18.31 -5.84 -6.71
N ASN A 61 -18.25 -4.51 -6.70
CA ASN A 61 -17.91 -3.72 -5.53
C ASN A 61 -19.03 -2.71 -5.16
N ARG A 62 -20.27 -3.18 -5.12
CA ARG A 62 -21.45 -2.32 -4.86
C ARG A 62 -21.35 -1.57 -3.51
N THR A 63 -20.94 -2.26 -2.45
CA THR A 63 -20.87 -1.72 -1.08
C THR A 63 -19.49 -1.14 -0.73
N GLY A 64 -18.47 -1.33 -1.58
CA GLY A 64 -17.08 -0.99 -1.26
C GLY A 64 -16.36 -2.02 -0.38
N ILE A 65 -17.09 -2.91 0.31
CA ILE A 65 -16.48 -3.90 1.22
C ILE A 65 -15.63 -4.94 0.45
N PRO A 66 -16.11 -5.55 -0.66
CA PRO A 66 -15.29 -6.51 -1.42
C PRO A 66 -13.96 -5.93 -1.89
N GLY A 67 -13.96 -4.67 -2.35
CA GLY A 67 -12.74 -3.99 -2.77
C GLY A 67 -11.76 -3.73 -1.62
N LEU A 68 -12.24 -3.36 -0.41
CA LEU A 68 -11.35 -3.22 0.75
C LEU A 68 -10.83 -4.56 1.25
N LEU A 69 -11.64 -5.62 1.20
CA LEU A 69 -11.17 -6.96 1.54
C LEU A 69 -10.03 -7.39 0.59
N LEU A 70 -10.19 -7.17 -0.71
CA LEU A 70 -9.12 -7.43 -1.69
C LEU A 70 -7.84 -6.62 -1.35
N VAL A 71 -8.00 -5.34 -1.02
CA VAL A 71 -6.87 -4.48 -0.58
C VAL A 71 -6.16 -5.10 0.62
N VAL A 72 -6.89 -5.50 1.67
CA VAL A 72 -6.30 -6.09 2.88
C VAL A 72 -5.56 -7.39 2.57
N LEU A 73 -6.11 -8.24 1.70
CA LEU A 73 -5.47 -9.51 1.33
C LEU A 73 -4.14 -9.27 0.61
N ILE A 74 -4.16 -8.44 -0.43
CA ILE A 74 -2.96 -8.16 -1.24
C ILE A 74 -1.93 -7.37 -0.43
N TRP A 75 -2.36 -6.38 0.37
CA TRP A 75 -1.46 -5.61 1.22
C TRP A 75 -0.79 -6.49 2.27
N THR A 76 -1.54 -7.36 2.95
CA THR A 76 -0.99 -8.30 3.94
C THR A 76 0.01 -9.26 3.31
N TYR A 77 -0.24 -9.76 2.10
CA TYR A 77 0.73 -10.60 1.37
C TYR A 77 2.07 -9.88 1.19
N TRP A 78 2.03 -8.61 0.79
CA TRP A 78 3.23 -7.79 0.65
C TRP A 78 3.85 -7.32 1.97
N GLN A 79 3.24 -7.61 3.13
CA GLN A 79 3.93 -7.43 4.42
C GLN A 79 4.79 -8.65 4.80
N LEU A 80 4.70 -9.76 4.07
CA LEU A 80 5.48 -10.96 4.36
C LEU A 80 6.94 -10.77 3.91
N PRO A 81 7.94 -10.96 4.80
CA PRO A 81 9.37 -10.86 4.45
C PRO A 81 9.73 -11.70 3.23
N ARG A 82 9.20 -12.93 3.17
CA ARG A 82 9.42 -13.85 2.05
C ARG A 82 8.91 -13.31 0.70
N ALA A 83 7.79 -12.59 0.69
CA ALA A 83 7.28 -12.00 -0.55
C ALA A 83 8.20 -10.88 -1.06
N MET A 84 8.89 -10.17 -0.16
CA MET A 84 9.89 -9.16 -0.54
C MET A 84 11.11 -9.81 -1.20
N ASP A 85 11.64 -10.88 -0.61
CA ASP A 85 12.78 -11.61 -1.18
C ASP A 85 12.43 -12.21 -2.55
N ASP A 86 11.27 -12.87 -2.65
CA ASP A 86 10.84 -13.49 -3.90
C ASP A 86 10.64 -12.43 -5.01
N ALA A 87 10.25 -11.20 -4.67
CA ALA A 87 10.11 -10.10 -5.63
C ALA A 87 11.42 -9.65 -6.26
N LEU A 88 12.57 -9.91 -5.62
CA LEU A 88 13.90 -9.60 -6.15
C LEU A 88 14.51 -10.78 -6.93
N LEU A 89 14.09 -12.01 -6.59
CA LEU A 89 14.67 -13.24 -7.14
C LEU A 89 13.87 -13.82 -8.31
N LEU A 90 12.55 -13.66 -8.30
CA LEU A 90 11.63 -14.28 -9.25
C LEU A 90 10.91 -13.20 -10.06
N THR A 91 11.20 -13.15 -11.36
CA THR A 91 10.54 -12.22 -12.30
C THR A 91 9.01 -12.30 -12.25
N MET A 92 8.45 -13.49 -11.98
CA MET A 92 7.00 -13.65 -11.87
C MET A 92 6.42 -12.92 -10.65
N VAL A 93 7.16 -12.88 -9.54
CA VAL A 93 6.74 -12.19 -8.31
C VAL A 93 6.97 -10.69 -8.44
N GLU A 94 8.04 -10.28 -9.10
CA GLU A 94 8.27 -8.88 -9.48
C GLU A 94 7.15 -8.33 -10.36
N LEU A 95 6.78 -9.05 -11.43
CA LEU A 95 5.64 -8.69 -12.28
C LEU A 95 4.34 -8.68 -11.48
N PHE A 96 4.16 -9.63 -10.56
CA PHE A 96 3.01 -9.63 -9.67
C PHE A 96 2.99 -8.39 -8.76
N LYS A 97 4.12 -7.90 -8.24
CA LYS A 97 4.23 -6.64 -7.50
C LYS A 97 3.76 -5.47 -8.34
N PHE A 98 4.30 -5.34 -9.56
CA PHE A 98 3.96 -4.25 -10.47
C PHE A 98 2.48 -4.25 -10.88
N ILE A 99 1.83 -5.42 -10.96
CA ILE A 99 0.41 -5.50 -11.35
C ILE A 99 -0.51 -5.39 -10.13
N SER A 100 -0.21 -6.12 -9.06
CA SER A 100 -1.11 -6.25 -7.91
C SER A 100 -1.25 -4.94 -7.14
N LEU A 101 -0.16 -4.20 -6.92
CA LEU A 101 -0.22 -2.97 -6.12
C LEU A 101 -1.04 -1.85 -6.79
N PRO A 102 -0.88 -1.52 -8.08
CA PRO A 102 -1.74 -0.52 -8.72
C PRO A 102 -3.17 -1.03 -8.90
N PHE A 103 -3.35 -2.24 -9.44
CA PHE A 103 -4.66 -2.66 -9.96
C PHE A 103 -5.51 -3.44 -8.94
N LEU A 104 -4.90 -4.11 -7.97
CA LEU A 104 -5.61 -4.86 -6.93
C LEU A 104 -5.61 -4.16 -5.57
N VAL A 105 -4.76 -3.13 -5.38
CA VAL A 105 -4.77 -2.28 -4.18
C VAL A 105 -5.22 -0.86 -4.52
N GLY A 106 -4.48 -0.14 -5.36
CA GLY A 106 -4.74 1.26 -5.69
C GLY A 106 -6.14 1.53 -6.26
N VAL A 107 -6.51 0.80 -7.30
CA VAL A 107 -7.82 0.96 -7.97
C VAL A 107 -8.99 0.61 -7.05
N PRO A 108 -9.01 -0.57 -6.38
CA PRO A 108 -10.09 -0.90 -5.45
C PRO A 108 -10.15 0.02 -4.25
N LEU A 109 -9.01 0.51 -3.74
CA LEU A 109 -8.98 1.47 -2.63
C LEU A 109 -9.70 2.77 -3.02
N HIS A 110 -9.40 3.36 -4.18
CA HIS A 110 -10.09 4.57 -4.65
C HIS A 110 -11.60 4.34 -4.80
N ASP A 111 -12.00 3.21 -5.40
CA ASP A 111 -13.41 2.89 -5.64
C ASP A 111 -14.18 2.65 -4.34
N SER A 112 -13.62 1.83 -3.45
CA SER A 112 -14.23 1.49 -2.18
C SER A 112 -14.31 2.65 -1.22
N TRP A 113 -13.30 3.53 -1.17
CA TRP A 113 -13.22 4.59 -0.17
C TRP A 113 -14.47 5.50 -0.18
N LYS A 114 -15.04 5.76 -1.35
CA LYS A 114 -16.24 6.60 -1.52
C LYS A 114 -17.54 5.88 -1.22
N LYS A 115 -17.53 4.54 -1.21
CA LYS A 115 -18.73 3.70 -1.04
C LYS A 115 -18.95 3.26 0.40
N VAL A 116 -17.89 3.15 1.18
CA VAL A 116 -17.96 2.71 2.58
C VAL A 116 -18.27 3.87 3.52
N ASN A 117 -18.89 3.57 4.66
CA ASN A 117 -19.15 4.57 5.70
C ASN A 117 -17.89 4.88 6.53
N ALA A 118 -17.96 5.93 7.34
CA ALA A 118 -16.83 6.37 8.16
C ALA A 118 -16.31 5.28 9.11
N LYS A 119 -17.19 4.46 9.71
CA LYS A 119 -16.79 3.38 10.64
C LYS A 119 -15.85 2.39 9.95
N VAL A 120 -16.19 1.94 8.74
CA VAL A 120 -15.36 1.04 7.94
C VAL A 120 -14.05 1.71 7.52
N GLN A 121 -14.08 2.99 7.15
CA GLN A 121 -12.83 3.74 6.87
C GLN A 121 -11.90 3.79 8.09
N TYR A 122 -12.43 4.04 9.29
CA TYR A 122 -11.64 4.02 10.52
C TYR A 122 -11.09 2.62 10.81
N SER A 123 -11.90 1.57 10.68
CA SER A 123 -11.42 0.19 10.82
C SER A 123 -10.29 -0.14 9.86
N PHE A 124 -10.37 0.33 8.60
CA PHE A 124 -9.30 0.16 7.62
C PHE A 124 -8.02 0.92 8.02
N LEU A 125 -8.13 2.16 8.50
CA LEU A 125 -6.97 2.92 8.98
C LEU A 125 -6.34 2.29 10.23
N ILE A 126 -7.14 1.72 11.13
CA ILE A 126 -6.66 0.95 12.28
C ILE A 126 -5.91 -0.29 11.79
N TYR A 127 -6.40 -1.00 10.77
CA TYR A 127 -5.67 -2.10 10.15
C TYR A 127 -4.29 -1.66 9.62
N ILE A 128 -4.22 -0.54 8.89
CA ILE A 128 -2.93 -0.01 8.40
C ILE A 128 -2.01 0.36 9.57
N PHE A 129 -2.54 1.02 10.60
CA PHE A 129 -1.79 1.33 11.82
C PHE A 129 -1.22 0.06 12.46
N LEU A 130 -2.05 -0.96 12.68
CA LEU A 130 -1.59 -2.23 13.26
C LEU A 130 -0.54 -2.90 12.38
N SER A 131 -0.70 -2.89 11.05
CA SER A 131 0.32 -3.44 10.14
C SER A 131 1.67 -2.73 10.30
N LEU A 132 1.69 -1.41 10.43
CA LEU A 132 2.91 -0.63 10.66
C LEU A 132 3.55 -0.94 12.01
N ILE A 133 2.74 -1.10 13.06
CA ILE A 133 3.23 -1.45 14.40
C ILE A 133 3.81 -2.87 14.42
N ILE A 134 3.12 -3.84 13.79
CA ILE A 134 3.60 -5.23 13.68
C ILE A 134 4.91 -5.27 12.89
N THR A 135 4.97 -4.63 11.73
CA THR A 135 6.19 -4.52 10.92
C THR A 135 7.32 -3.85 11.70
N GLY A 136 7.00 -2.79 12.44
CA GLY A 136 7.94 -2.08 13.31
C GLY A 136 8.61 -3.00 14.32
N PHE A 137 7.81 -3.68 15.13
CA PHE A 137 8.33 -4.59 16.15
C PHE A 137 9.02 -5.83 15.56
N LEU A 138 8.49 -6.38 14.47
CA LEU A 138 9.08 -7.52 13.78
C LEU A 138 10.53 -7.22 13.38
N TYR A 139 10.78 -6.09 12.72
CA TYR A 139 12.12 -5.82 12.20
C TYR A 139 13.07 -5.14 13.20
N ILE A 140 12.59 -4.54 14.29
CA ILE A 140 13.47 -3.92 15.31
C ILE A 140 14.06 -4.97 16.25
N TRP A 141 13.30 -6.00 16.62
CA TRP A 141 13.69 -6.95 17.66
C TRP A 141 14.27 -8.27 17.15
N LEU A 142 14.25 -8.50 15.84
CA LEU A 142 14.95 -9.62 15.23
C LEU A 142 16.37 -9.18 14.85
N ASP A 143 17.36 -9.76 15.54
CA ASP A 143 18.78 -9.58 15.23
C ASP A 143 19.24 -10.47 14.06
N GLU A 144 18.40 -11.43 13.65
CA GLU A 144 18.63 -12.30 12.50
C GLU A 144 17.98 -11.74 11.23
N GLN A 145 18.62 -11.96 10.07
CA GLN A 145 18.04 -11.59 8.78
C GLN A 145 16.84 -12.48 8.46
N ILE A 146 15.65 -11.88 8.37
CA ILE A 146 14.44 -12.56 7.88
C ILE A 146 14.17 -12.31 6.41
N CYS A 147 14.79 -11.27 5.83
CA CYS A 147 14.96 -11.09 4.39
C CYS A 147 16.42 -11.33 4.00
N ASN A 148 16.67 -12.28 3.09
CA ASN A 148 18.02 -12.65 2.67
C ASN A 148 18.68 -11.60 1.78
N ASN A 149 17.90 -10.82 1.03
CA ASN A 149 18.43 -9.83 0.10
C ASN A 149 18.64 -8.44 0.74
N TYR A 150 18.31 -8.27 2.02
CA TYR A 150 18.46 -7.00 2.75
C TYR A 150 19.26 -7.18 4.04
N LEU A 151 20.14 -6.23 4.34
CA LEU A 151 20.95 -6.26 5.57
C LEU A 151 20.07 -6.10 6.83
N VAL A 152 20.53 -6.62 7.97
CA VAL A 152 19.83 -6.45 9.27
C VAL A 152 19.61 -4.97 9.58
N ILE A 153 20.60 -4.11 9.31
CA ILE A 153 20.48 -2.67 9.57
C ILE A 153 19.38 -2.02 8.70
N GLU A 154 19.18 -2.49 7.47
CA GLU A 154 18.12 -2.00 6.60
C GLU A 154 16.74 -2.44 7.09
N GLN A 155 16.65 -3.70 7.55
CA GLN A 155 15.46 -4.25 8.19
C GLN A 155 15.10 -3.43 9.45
N GLN A 156 16.05 -3.18 10.35
CA GLN A 156 15.84 -2.33 11.52
C GLN A 156 15.44 -0.90 11.14
N THR A 157 16.03 -0.33 10.08
CA THR A 157 15.65 1.00 9.57
C THR A 157 14.20 1.00 9.05
N LEU A 158 13.77 -0.07 8.38
CA LEU A 158 12.37 -0.27 8.00
C LEU A 158 11.46 -0.36 9.22
N GLY A 159 11.88 -1.08 10.26
CA GLY A 159 11.14 -1.19 11.50
C GLY A 159 10.91 0.17 12.17
N TRP A 160 11.98 0.95 12.37
CA TRP A 160 11.89 2.30 12.94
C TRP A 160 11.05 3.26 12.11
N SER A 161 11.23 3.26 10.79
CA SER A 161 10.41 4.09 9.89
C SER A 161 8.93 3.68 9.90
N SER A 162 8.62 2.39 10.05
CA SER A 162 7.25 1.90 10.21
C SER A 162 6.60 2.41 11.50
N LEU A 163 7.32 2.37 12.63
CA LEU A 163 6.84 2.94 13.89
C LEU A 163 6.61 4.45 13.77
N ALA A 164 7.51 5.18 13.11
CA ALA A 164 7.36 6.62 12.88
C ALA A 164 6.10 6.93 12.03
N MET A 165 5.86 6.20 10.94
CA MET A 165 4.64 6.34 10.14
C MET A 165 3.39 5.96 10.94
N GLY A 166 3.46 4.90 11.76
CA GLY A 166 2.40 4.50 12.67
C GLY A 166 2.05 5.60 13.66
N PHE A 167 3.05 6.28 14.22
CA PHE A 167 2.85 7.44 15.10
C PHE A 167 2.18 8.62 14.36
N CYS A 168 2.62 8.95 13.14
CA CYS A 168 1.96 9.98 12.33
C CYS A 168 0.49 9.63 12.05
N LEU A 169 0.19 8.36 11.74
CA LEU A 169 -1.18 7.90 11.50
C LEU A 169 -2.03 7.95 12.77
N LEU A 170 -1.45 7.61 13.93
CA LEU A 170 -2.11 7.75 15.23
C LEU A 170 -2.47 9.21 15.53
N LEU A 171 -1.54 10.15 15.29
CA LEU A 171 -1.82 11.58 15.44
C LEU A 171 -2.96 12.04 14.53
N TYR A 172 -2.93 11.63 13.26
CA TYR A 172 -4.01 11.93 12.32
C TYR A 172 -5.37 11.38 12.79
N LEU A 173 -5.41 10.14 13.25
CA LEU A 173 -6.64 9.51 13.77
C LEU A 173 -7.16 10.24 15.01
N SER A 174 -6.28 10.58 15.96
CA SER A 174 -6.61 11.36 17.15
C SER A 174 -7.18 12.73 16.78
N MET A 175 -6.50 13.49 15.92
CA MET A 175 -6.99 14.78 15.44
C MET A 175 -8.37 14.68 14.79
N LYS A 176 -8.61 13.63 14.00
CA LYS A 176 -9.89 13.43 13.33
C LYS A 176 -11.02 13.00 14.28
N LEU A 177 -10.70 12.27 15.35
CA LEU A 177 -11.68 11.86 16.36
C LEU A 177 -12.07 13.05 17.25
N PHE A 178 -11.09 13.73 17.85
CA PHE A 178 -11.34 14.89 18.72
C PHE A 178 -11.86 16.10 17.96
N GLY A 179 -11.42 16.33 16.72
CA GLY A 179 -11.94 17.42 15.88
C GLY A 179 -13.42 17.25 15.54
N LYS A 180 -13.93 16.01 15.53
CA LYS A 180 -15.35 15.74 15.28
C LYS A 180 -16.23 16.02 16.50
N GLU A 181 -15.73 15.75 17.70
CA GLU A 181 -16.43 16.07 18.96
C GLU A 181 -16.62 17.58 19.13
N ASN A 182 -15.69 18.41 18.66
CA ASN A 182 -15.80 19.88 18.74
C ASN A 182 -16.76 20.51 17.71
N THR A 183 -17.42 19.72 16.87
CA THR A 183 -18.34 20.19 15.80
C THR A 183 -19.77 19.66 15.92
N MET A 184 -20.08 18.94 17.01
CA MET A 184 -21.45 18.62 17.43
C MET A 184 -21.88 19.54 18.58
#